data_AF-A0A1D1VRY2-F1
#
_entry.id   AF-A0A1D1VRY2-F1
#
_cell.length_a   1.000
_cell.length_b   1.000
_cell.length_c   1.000
_cell.angle_alpha   90.00
_cell.angle_beta   90.00
_cell.angle_gamma   90.00
#
_symmetry.space_group_name_H-M   'P 1'
#
loop_
_entity.id
_entity.type
_entity.pdbx_description
1 polymer ?
#
loop_
_entity_poly.entity_id
_entity_poly.type
_entity_poly.pdbx_seq_one_letter_code
_entity_poly.pdbx_strand_id
1 'polypeptide(L)'
;MSKVPPAVAAAPDFPWGQVQQLNYQDANTGTIVQACHAMIYARTNAKFVSQLPCKAWVMMQMRFDGKLGFPGGIVSDLAVPDATLEEGLNRELEEEMALDMSRFAFNSSHYVVSHYCPRANLILNFYAQEVSEQAFKEIELNALKAEEYGHESLGVIRIPLYTLDDGHNGFPAFLQNQFAGTSVLQVVIGLVTQEIFTLDDLSAFSAVLPKHHGYKRLFEDAVRSYKERKSGNVAEHVEQNDKVANSGQSFDRPQTVQ
;
A
#
# COMPACT_ATOMS: atom_id res chain seq x y z
N MET A 1 -6.51 24.00 -39.69
CA MET A 1 -5.34 23.14 -39.95
C MET A 1 -5.25 22.13 -38.82
N SER A 2 -5.49 20.85 -39.11
CA SER A 2 -5.33 19.77 -38.12
C SER A 2 -3.83 19.55 -37.92
N LYS A 3 -3.30 19.88 -36.73
CA LYS A 3 -1.92 19.53 -36.36
C LYS A 3 -1.90 18.01 -36.14
N VAL A 4 -1.17 17.30 -36.99
CA VAL A 4 -0.83 15.90 -36.76
C VAL A 4 -0.12 15.83 -35.39
N PRO A 5 -0.61 15.02 -34.43
CA PRO A 5 0.05 14.88 -33.15
C PRO A 5 1.47 14.34 -33.33
N PRO A 6 2.44 14.79 -32.50
CA PRO A 6 3.81 14.32 -32.59
C PRO A 6 3.88 12.79 -32.42
N ALA A 7 4.92 12.19 -33.02
CA ALA A 7 5.19 10.77 -32.85
C ALA A 7 5.31 10.43 -31.36
N VAL A 8 4.59 9.39 -30.93
CA VAL A 8 4.59 8.93 -29.54
C VAL A 8 5.92 8.25 -29.24
N ALA A 9 6.65 8.74 -28.24
CA ALA A 9 7.88 8.11 -27.77
C ALA A 9 7.56 6.94 -26.81
N ALA A 10 8.41 5.92 -26.79
CA ALA A 10 8.35 4.89 -25.76
C ALA A 10 8.64 5.52 -24.38
N ALA A 11 7.93 5.06 -23.35
CA ALA A 11 8.19 5.51 -21.98
C ALA A 11 9.61 5.08 -21.56
N PRO A 12 10.40 5.97 -20.93
CA PRO A 12 11.72 5.61 -20.46
C PRO A 12 11.64 4.63 -19.28
N ASP A 13 12.66 3.78 -19.14
CA ASP A 13 12.77 2.86 -18.00
C ASP A 13 12.76 3.63 -16.66
N PHE A 14 12.06 3.06 -15.68
CA PHE A 14 12.00 3.61 -14.33
C PHE A 14 13.37 3.56 -13.64
N PRO A 15 13.85 4.66 -13.00
CA PRO A 15 15.22 4.77 -12.51
C PRO A 15 15.44 4.11 -11.14
N TRP A 16 15.23 2.80 -11.06
CA TRP A 16 15.38 2.01 -9.83
C TRP A 16 16.72 2.24 -9.09
N GLY A 17 17.80 2.54 -9.81
CA GLY A 17 19.12 2.80 -9.22
C GLY A 17 19.21 4.10 -8.40
N GLN A 18 18.32 5.08 -8.66
CA GLN A 18 18.33 6.40 -8.02
C GLN A 18 17.36 6.49 -6.84
N VAL A 19 16.38 5.59 -6.75
CA VAL A 19 15.38 5.59 -5.68
C VAL A 19 16.01 5.19 -4.35
N GLN A 20 15.63 5.91 -3.30
CA GLN A 20 16.11 5.74 -1.93
C GLN A 20 14.94 5.39 -1.01
N GLN A 21 15.13 4.42 -0.11
CA GLN A 21 14.17 4.17 0.96
C GLN A 21 14.41 5.16 2.10
N LEU A 22 13.33 5.72 2.65
CA LEU A 22 13.36 6.60 3.81
C LEU A 22 12.68 5.91 4.99
N ASN A 23 13.05 6.30 6.22
CA ASN A 23 12.21 6.02 7.38
C ASN A 23 11.02 7.00 7.41
N TYR A 24 10.06 6.75 8.31
CA TYR A 24 8.84 7.56 8.39
C TYR A 24 9.13 9.03 8.74
N GLN A 25 10.08 9.29 9.64
CA GLN A 25 10.44 10.64 10.08
C GLN A 25 11.12 11.45 8.96
N ASP A 26 12.03 10.82 8.22
CA ASP A 26 12.74 11.42 7.08
C ASP A 26 11.83 11.61 5.87
N ALA A 27 10.76 10.83 5.78
CA ALA A 27 9.75 11.01 4.75
C ALA A 27 8.88 12.24 5.03
N ASN A 28 8.57 12.52 6.31
CA ASN A 28 7.67 13.59 6.73
C ASN A 28 8.39 14.95 6.92
N THR A 29 8.98 15.48 5.85
CA THR A 29 9.82 16.70 5.92
C THR A 29 9.12 18.00 5.53
N GLY A 30 7.97 17.94 4.85
CA GLY A 30 7.21 19.12 4.38
C GLY A 30 7.93 19.99 3.32
N THR A 31 9.11 19.57 2.84
CA THR A 31 9.95 20.35 1.89
C THR A 31 10.05 19.72 0.50
N ILE A 32 9.69 18.44 0.38
CA ILE A 32 9.64 17.69 -0.87
C ILE A 32 8.18 17.30 -1.09
N VAL A 33 7.71 17.33 -2.33
CA VAL A 33 6.36 16.88 -2.67
C VAL A 33 6.19 15.43 -2.21
N GLN A 34 5.07 15.14 -1.56
CA GLN A 34 4.74 13.83 -1.04
C GLN A 34 3.46 13.33 -1.71
N ALA A 35 3.44 12.03 -2.00
CA ALA A 35 2.23 11.31 -2.34
C ALA A 35 2.08 10.10 -1.43
N CYS A 36 0.85 9.80 -1.02
CA CYS A 36 0.52 8.67 -0.19
C CYS A 36 -0.40 7.73 -0.98
N HIS A 37 -0.13 6.43 -0.91
CA HIS A 37 -0.96 5.42 -1.56
C HIS A 37 -1.25 4.28 -0.59
N ALA A 38 -2.42 3.65 -0.75
CA ALA A 38 -2.92 2.64 0.16
C ALA A 38 -3.24 1.30 -0.51
N MET A 39 -2.74 0.22 0.08
CA MET A 39 -3.21 -1.13 -0.18
C MET A 39 -4.34 -1.48 0.77
N ILE A 40 -5.57 -1.51 0.25
CA ILE A 40 -6.73 -2.08 0.95
C ILE A 40 -6.84 -3.54 0.52
N TYR A 41 -6.90 -4.46 1.49
CA TYR A 41 -6.96 -5.89 1.21
C TYR A 41 -7.87 -6.65 2.17
N ALA A 42 -8.34 -7.83 1.75
CA ALA A 42 -9.09 -8.76 2.58
C ALA A 42 -8.56 -10.19 2.39
N ARG A 43 -8.20 -10.87 3.48
CA ARG A 43 -7.87 -12.30 3.39
C ARG A 43 -9.11 -13.11 3.04
N THR A 44 -8.93 -14.12 2.21
CA THR A 44 -10.04 -14.93 1.74
C THR A 44 -9.64 -16.37 1.49
N ASN A 45 -10.56 -17.28 1.77
CA ASN A 45 -10.47 -18.69 1.38
C ASN A 45 -11.20 -18.94 0.04
N ALA A 46 -11.68 -17.89 -0.62
CA ALA A 46 -12.33 -17.99 -1.91
C ALA A 46 -11.39 -18.61 -2.94
N LYS A 47 -12.00 -19.45 -3.77
CA LYS A 47 -11.34 -20.08 -4.90
C LYS A 47 -11.87 -19.46 -6.20
N PHE A 48 -10.99 -19.19 -7.14
CA PHE A 48 -11.35 -18.63 -8.45
C PHE A 48 -11.31 -19.72 -9.53
N VAL A 49 -11.15 -19.32 -10.79
CA VAL A 49 -11.01 -20.18 -11.97
C VAL A 49 -10.18 -21.43 -11.61
N SER A 50 -10.72 -22.60 -11.93
CA SER A 50 -10.10 -23.90 -11.65
C SER A 50 -9.85 -24.23 -10.17
N GLN A 51 -10.65 -23.67 -9.26
CA GLN A 51 -10.57 -23.95 -7.81
C GLN A 51 -9.23 -23.52 -7.16
N LEU A 52 -8.48 -22.62 -7.81
CA LEU A 52 -7.23 -22.11 -7.29
C LEU A 52 -7.49 -21.11 -6.14
N PRO A 53 -6.73 -21.18 -5.03
CA PRO A 53 -6.90 -20.28 -3.90
C PRO A 53 -6.46 -18.85 -4.26
N CYS A 54 -7.29 -17.86 -3.92
CA CYS A 54 -6.97 -16.46 -4.13
C CYS A 54 -5.96 -15.91 -3.12
N LYS A 55 -5.83 -16.52 -1.94
CA LYS A 55 -5.08 -16.03 -0.76
C LYS A 55 -5.65 -14.75 -0.15
N ALA A 56 -5.84 -13.70 -0.96
CA ALA A 56 -6.45 -12.43 -0.56
C ALA A 56 -7.09 -11.71 -1.76
N TRP A 57 -8.00 -10.79 -1.48
CA TRP A 57 -8.40 -9.73 -2.42
C TRP A 57 -7.56 -8.50 -2.13
N VAL A 58 -6.93 -7.94 -3.15
CA VAL A 58 -6.12 -6.73 -3.04
C VAL A 58 -6.58 -5.76 -4.10
N MET A 59 -6.86 -4.53 -3.68
CA MET A 59 -7.41 -3.49 -4.54
C MET A 59 -6.30 -2.67 -5.19
N MET A 60 -6.45 -2.41 -6.49
CA MET A 60 -5.70 -1.40 -7.25
C MET A 60 -6.67 -0.68 -8.19
N GLN A 61 -6.20 0.34 -8.90
CA GLN A 61 -6.99 1.07 -9.87
C GLN A 61 -6.24 1.28 -11.19
N MET A 62 -7.00 1.34 -12.28
CA MET A 62 -6.54 1.93 -13.54
C MET A 62 -6.57 3.44 -13.39
N ARG A 63 -5.44 4.10 -13.60
CA ARG A 63 -5.33 5.56 -13.53
C ARG A 63 -5.60 6.21 -14.88
N PHE A 64 -5.87 7.52 -14.86
CA PHE A 64 -6.03 8.35 -16.05
C PHE A 64 -4.85 8.26 -17.04
N ASP A 65 -3.63 7.99 -16.54
CA ASP A 65 -2.42 7.87 -17.37
C ASP A 65 -2.22 6.48 -17.98
N GLY A 66 -3.23 5.61 -17.88
CA GLY A 66 -3.25 4.28 -18.49
C GLY A 66 -2.38 3.24 -17.77
N LYS A 67 -2.02 3.51 -16.51
CA LYS A 67 -1.20 2.62 -15.67
C LYS A 67 -1.97 2.13 -14.46
N LEU A 68 -1.53 1.00 -13.92
CA LEU A 68 -2.02 0.48 -12.65
C LEU A 68 -1.31 1.16 -11.48
N GLY A 69 -2.09 1.56 -10.48
CA GLY A 69 -1.61 2.15 -9.24
C GLY A 69 -2.48 1.78 -8.05
N PHE A 70 -1.98 2.01 -6.84
CA PHE A 70 -2.82 2.00 -5.64
C PHE A 70 -3.60 3.32 -5.55
N PRO A 71 -4.78 3.33 -4.91
CA PRO A 71 -5.50 4.57 -4.62
C PRO A 71 -4.74 5.48 -3.66
N GLY A 72 -4.96 6.78 -3.82
CA GLY A 72 -4.24 7.87 -3.18
C GLY A 72 -3.49 8.75 -4.18
N GLY A 73 -2.98 9.88 -3.70
CA GLY A 73 -2.34 10.88 -4.55
C GLY A 73 -1.45 11.82 -3.76
N ILE A 74 -1.33 13.07 -4.24
CA ILE A 74 -0.40 14.07 -3.69
C ILE A 74 -1.00 14.66 -2.40
N VAL A 75 -0.27 14.56 -1.30
CA VAL A 75 -0.74 14.99 0.05
C VAL A 75 -0.09 16.28 0.54
N SER A 76 0.82 16.85 -0.24
CA SER A 76 1.49 18.09 0.10
C SER A 76 1.29 19.09 -1.03
N ASP A 77 0.08 19.63 -1.15
CA ASP A 77 -0.14 20.85 -1.91
C ASP A 77 0.27 22.06 -1.05
N LEU A 78 1.17 22.90 -1.58
CA LEU A 78 1.63 24.12 -0.92
C LEU A 78 0.49 25.13 -0.68
N ALA A 79 -0.67 24.96 -1.34
CA ALA A 79 -1.84 25.82 -1.17
C ALA A 79 -2.68 25.50 0.09
N VAL A 80 -2.79 24.22 0.47
CA VAL A 80 -3.50 23.75 1.67
C VAL A 80 -2.68 22.60 2.27
N PRO A 81 -1.79 22.86 3.23
CA PRO A 81 -0.98 21.80 3.80
C PRO A 81 -1.84 20.90 4.69
N ASP A 82 -1.92 19.61 4.36
CA ASP A 82 -2.39 18.58 5.29
C ASP A 82 -1.47 18.58 6.53
N ALA A 83 -2.02 18.44 7.75
CA ALA A 83 -1.18 18.49 8.95
C ALA A 83 -0.35 17.20 9.12
N THR A 84 -0.79 16.10 8.50
CA THR A 84 -0.10 14.80 8.49
C THR A 84 -0.23 14.08 7.14
N LEU A 85 0.67 13.12 6.89
CA LEU A 85 0.60 12.24 5.72
C LEU A 85 -0.71 11.44 5.66
N GLU A 86 -1.21 11.04 6.83
CA GLU A 86 -2.43 10.26 6.99
C GLU A 86 -3.68 11.09 6.68
N GLU A 87 -3.73 12.36 7.09
CA GLU A 87 -4.82 13.26 6.74
C GLU A 87 -4.94 13.44 5.24
N GLY A 88 -3.83 13.74 4.56
CA GLY A 88 -3.83 13.86 3.11
C GLY A 88 -4.17 12.54 2.42
N LEU A 89 -3.64 11.40 2.89
CA LEU A 89 -4.02 10.10 2.36
C LEU A 89 -5.53 9.85 2.49
N ASN A 90 -6.09 10.16 3.66
CA ASN A 90 -7.52 9.95 3.93
C ASN A 90 -8.40 10.84 3.05
N ARG A 91 -8.01 12.10 2.83
CA ARG A 91 -8.67 13.01 1.88
C ARG A 91 -8.67 12.42 0.47
N GLU A 92 -7.49 12.01 -0.03
CA GLU A 92 -7.37 11.41 -1.37
C GLU A 92 -8.21 10.13 -1.51
N LEU A 93 -8.30 9.30 -0.47
CA LEU A 93 -9.14 8.09 -0.49
C LEU A 93 -10.64 8.40 -0.37
N GLU A 94 -11.03 9.49 0.27
CA GLU A 94 -12.41 9.96 0.24
C GLU A 94 -12.81 10.40 -1.19
N GLU A 95 -11.94 11.16 -1.85
CA GLU A 95 -12.12 11.69 -3.22
C GLU A 95 -12.09 10.59 -4.29
N GLU A 96 -11.09 9.70 -4.25
CA GLU A 96 -10.88 8.65 -5.27
C GLU A 96 -11.74 7.39 -5.08
N MET A 97 -12.13 7.09 -3.84
CA MET A 97 -12.74 5.80 -3.51
C MET A 97 -14.08 5.92 -2.79
N ALA A 98 -14.53 7.13 -2.44
CA ALA A 98 -15.65 7.36 -1.54
C ALA A 98 -15.53 6.51 -0.25
N LEU A 99 -14.30 6.45 0.28
CA LEU A 99 -13.97 5.61 1.43
C LEU A 99 -14.59 6.20 2.70
N ASP A 100 -15.28 5.37 3.49
CA ASP A 100 -15.90 5.80 4.75
C ASP A 100 -14.83 6.01 5.83
N MET A 101 -14.44 7.28 6.04
CA MET A 101 -13.42 7.68 7.01
C MET A 101 -13.76 7.33 8.46
N SER A 102 -15.04 7.12 8.80
CA SER A 102 -15.42 6.72 10.16
C SER A 102 -15.02 5.27 10.48
N ARG A 103 -14.74 4.45 9.45
CA ARG A 103 -14.47 3.01 9.57
C ARG A 103 -13.13 2.60 9.02
N PHE A 104 -12.66 3.25 7.96
CA PHE A 104 -11.52 2.81 7.15
C PHE A 104 -10.42 3.85 7.05
N ALA A 105 -10.40 4.86 7.92
CA ALA A 105 -9.34 5.85 7.96
C ALA A 105 -7.98 5.19 8.25
N PHE A 106 -6.99 5.60 7.47
CA PHE A 106 -5.59 5.25 7.65
C PHE A 106 -4.98 6.08 8.78
N ASN A 107 -3.97 5.48 9.43
CA ASN A 107 -3.21 6.09 10.50
C ASN A 107 -1.78 5.53 10.46
N SER A 108 -0.88 6.05 11.29
CA SER A 108 0.54 5.67 11.28
C SER A 108 0.82 4.18 11.52
N SER A 109 -0.09 3.42 12.15
CA SER A 109 0.06 1.97 12.32
C SER A 109 -0.08 1.18 11.02
N HIS A 110 -0.69 1.78 10.00
CA HIS A 110 -0.84 1.22 8.66
C HIS A 110 0.37 1.51 7.74
N TYR A 111 1.35 2.29 8.20
CA TYR A 111 2.52 2.67 7.42
C TYR A 111 3.42 1.46 7.08
N VAL A 112 3.80 1.34 5.80
CA VAL A 112 4.64 0.26 5.28
C VAL A 112 6.03 0.76 4.88
N VAL A 113 6.13 1.75 3.99
CA VAL A 113 7.43 2.22 3.46
C VAL A 113 7.31 3.59 2.79
N SER A 114 8.41 4.34 2.78
CA SER A 114 8.57 5.57 2.00
C SER A 114 9.75 5.45 1.03
N HIS A 115 9.54 5.90 -0.20
CA HIS A 115 10.57 5.94 -1.24
C HIS A 115 10.74 7.34 -1.80
N TYR A 116 11.94 7.90 -1.71
CA TYR A 116 12.30 9.13 -2.41
C TYR A 116 12.74 8.83 -3.85
N CYS A 117 12.15 9.55 -4.79
CA CYS A 117 12.41 9.48 -6.23
C CYS A 117 13.10 10.78 -6.70
N PRO A 118 14.44 10.86 -6.73
CA PRO A 118 15.15 12.11 -6.99
C PRO A 118 14.82 12.77 -8.34
N ARG A 119 14.61 11.96 -9.39
CA ARG A 119 14.26 12.47 -10.72
C ARG A 119 12.95 13.25 -10.74
N ALA A 120 11.98 12.82 -9.92
CA ALA A 120 10.68 13.47 -9.82
C ALA A 120 10.61 14.47 -8.65
N ASN A 121 11.66 14.54 -7.82
CA ASN A 121 11.66 15.25 -6.54
C ASN A 121 10.38 14.97 -5.71
N LEU A 122 10.08 13.67 -5.56
CA LEU A 122 8.81 13.16 -5.00
C LEU A 122 9.10 12.05 -3.99
N ILE A 123 8.43 12.10 -2.84
CA ILE A 123 8.40 11.03 -1.85
C ILE A 123 7.09 10.25 -2.01
N LEU A 124 7.19 8.93 -2.13
CA LEU A 124 6.07 8.01 -2.28
C LEU A 124 5.92 7.20 -1.00
N ASN A 125 4.92 7.54 -0.19
CA ASN A 125 4.56 6.84 1.03
C ASN A 125 3.52 5.75 0.72
N PHE A 126 3.68 4.59 1.35
CA PHE A 126 2.82 3.44 1.13
C PHE A 126 2.28 2.89 2.45
N TYR A 127 0.98 2.62 2.46
CA TYR A 127 0.23 2.11 3.61
C TYR A 127 -0.51 0.82 3.24
N ALA A 128 -0.84 0.00 4.23
CA ALA A 128 -1.64 -1.19 4.03
C ALA A 128 -2.63 -1.40 5.17
N GLN A 129 -3.87 -1.75 4.84
CA GLN A 129 -4.94 -2.01 5.81
C GLN A 129 -5.76 -3.22 5.40
N GLU A 130 -5.93 -4.15 6.36
CA GLU A 130 -6.82 -5.29 6.22
C GLU A 130 -8.26 -4.88 6.55
N VAL A 131 -9.20 -5.32 5.71
CA VAL A 131 -10.64 -5.18 5.92
C VAL A 131 -11.33 -6.55 5.76
N SER A 132 -12.58 -6.66 6.21
CA SER A 132 -13.37 -7.87 5.96
C SER A 132 -13.74 -8.02 4.47
N GLU A 133 -14.04 -9.23 4.02
CA GLU A 133 -14.53 -9.45 2.65
C GLU A 133 -15.80 -8.65 2.32
N GLN A 134 -16.67 -8.44 3.32
CA GLN A 134 -17.88 -7.62 3.16
C GLN A 134 -17.52 -6.15 2.97
N ALA A 135 -16.64 -5.61 3.81
CA ALA A 135 -16.16 -4.24 3.70
C ALA A 135 -15.41 -4.01 2.38
N PHE A 136 -14.61 -4.97 1.92
CA PHE A 136 -13.91 -4.87 0.64
C PHE A 136 -14.88 -4.67 -0.53
N LYS A 137 -15.94 -5.48 -0.59
CA LYS A 137 -16.98 -5.36 -1.63
C LYS A 137 -17.76 -4.05 -1.53
N GLU A 138 -18.01 -3.57 -0.31
CA GLU A 138 -18.64 -2.28 -0.06
C GLU A 138 -17.78 -1.14 -0.63
N ILE A 139 -16.48 -1.15 -0.35
CA ILE A 139 -15.51 -0.17 -0.87
C ILE A 139 -15.47 -0.21 -2.41
N GLU A 140 -15.43 -1.39 -3.03
CA GLU A 140 -15.49 -1.51 -4.50
C GLU A 140 -16.75 -0.89 -5.10
N LEU A 141 -17.90 -1.09 -4.46
CA LEU A 141 -19.17 -0.52 -4.92
C LEU A 141 -19.23 1.00 -4.72
N ASN A 142 -18.61 1.51 -3.67
CA ASN A 142 -18.53 2.94 -3.39
C ASN A 142 -17.57 3.67 -4.32
N ALA A 143 -16.48 3.02 -4.76
CA ALA A 143 -15.54 3.59 -5.72
C ALA A 143 -16.22 4.04 -7.03
N LEU A 144 -17.31 3.38 -7.44
CA LEU A 144 -18.10 3.77 -8.62
C LEU A 144 -18.89 5.07 -8.44
N LYS A 145 -18.99 5.57 -7.21
CA LYS A 145 -19.69 6.81 -6.81
C LYS A 145 -18.71 7.89 -6.37
N ALA A 146 -17.41 7.60 -6.37
CA ALA A 146 -16.36 8.53 -5.98
C ALA A 146 -16.32 9.73 -6.94
N GLU A 147 -15.84 10.87 -6.45
CA GLU A 147 -15.74 12.11 -7.23
C GLU A 147 -14.84 11.92 -8.45
N GLU A 148 -13.72 11.22 -8.26
CA GLU A 148 -12.71 11.00 -9.31
C GLU A 148 -12.99 9.80 -10.22
N TYR A 149 -14.13 9.13 -10.05
CA TYR A 149 -14.51 8.02 -10.93
C TYR A 149 -14.77 8.51 -12.36
N GLY A 150 -13.96 8.02 -13.30
CA GLY A 150 -13.98 8.41 -14.71
C GLY A 150 -13.08 9.61 -15.04
N HIS A 151 -12.42 10.20 -14.04
CA HIS A 151 -11.46 11.30 -14.21
C HIS A 151 -10.04 10.79 -13.92
N GLU A 152 -9.60 10.83 -12.66
CA GLU A 152 -8.29 10.34 -12.24
C GLU A 152 -8.25 8.82 -12.02
N SER A 153 -9.39 8.24 -11.60
CA SER A 153 -9.58 6.80 -11.43
C SER A 153 -10.54 6.24 -12.50
N LEU A 154 -10.02 5.36 -13.36
CA LEU A 154 -10.78 4.75 -14.47
C LEU A 154 -11.40 3.39 -14.11
N GLY A 155 -11.29 2.98 -12.84
CA GLY A 155 -11.93 1.78 -12.32
C GLY A 155 -11.01 0.94 -11.43
N VAL A 156 -11.63 0.38 -10.38
CA VAL A 156 -10.97 -0.52 -9.44
C VAL A 156 -10.85 -1.93 -10.01
N ILE A 157 -9.75 -2.59 -9.67
CA ILE A 157 -9.45 -3.96 -10.05
C ILE A 157 -8.95 -4.74 -8.83
N ARG A 158 -9.13 -6.07 -8.87
CA ARG A 158 -8.51 -6.98 -7.92
C ARG A 158 -7.25 -7.60 -8.51
N ILE A 159 -6.19 -7.70 -7.73
CA ILE A 159 -4.98 -8.43 -8.13
C ILE A 159 -5.27 -9.95 -8.15
N PRO A 160 -5.05 -10.66 -9.27
CA PRO A 160 -5.26 -12.11 -9.34
C PRO A 160 -4.06 -12.84 -8.72
N LEU A 161 -4.09 -13.09 -7.42
CA LEU A 161 -2.96 -13.69 -6.67
C LEU A 161 -2.79 -15.22 -6.85
N TYR A 162 -3.41 -15.79 -7.87
CA TYR A 162 -3.24 -17.18 -8.29
C TYR A 162 -2.39 -17.24 -9.57
N THR A 163 -1.80 -18.41 -9.84
CA THR A 163 -1.14 -18.70 -11.13
C THR A 163 -1.86 -19.89 -11.77
N LEU A 164 -2.26 -19.75 -13.04
CA LEU A 164 -2.88 -20.85 -13.78
C LEU A 164 -1.84 -21.94 -14.10
N ASP A 165 -2.32 -23.11 -14.52
CA ASP A 165 -1.47 -24.29 -14.80
C ASP A 165 -0.44 -24.07 -15.91
N ASP A 166 -0.59 -23.01 -16.73
CA ASP A 166 0.39 -22.60 -17.74
C ASP A 166 1.61 -21.87 -17.15
N GLY A 167 1.61 -21.57 -15.85
CA GLY A 167 2.70 -20.86 -15.16
C GLY A 167 2.82 -19.38 -15.55
N HIS A 168 1.91 -18.84 -16.36
CA HIS A 168 1.99 -17.51 -16.94
C HIS A 168 0.78 -16.63 -16.58
N ASN A 169 -0.44 -17.16 -16.71
CA ASN A 169 -1.66 -16.40 -16.48
C ASN A 169 -1.99 -16.25 -14.99
N GLY A 170 -2.73 -15.19 -14.65
CA GLY A 170 -2.98 -14.77 -13.26
C GLY A 170 -1.95 -13.75 -12.79
N PHE A 171 -1.33 -13.97 -11.64
CA PHE A 171 -0.38 -13.04 -11.03
C PHE A 171 0.83 -12.73 -11.92
N PRO A 172 1.48 -13.70 -12.60
CA PRO A 172 2.64 -13.38 -13.44
C PRO A 172 2.26 -12.50 -14.65
N ALA A 173 1.11 -12.74 -15.28
CA ALA A 173 0.58 -11.89 -16.34
C ALA A 173 0.20 -10.50 -15.80
N PHE A 174 -0.38 -10.43 -14.59
CA PHE A 174 -0.69 -9.16 -13.93
C PHE A 174 0.56 -8.29 -13.74
N LEU A 175 1.66 -8.87 -13.27
CA LEU A 175 2.93 -8.17 -13.05
C LEU A 175 3.58 -7.60 -14.32
N GLN A 176 3.14 -8.02 -15.50
CA GLN A 176 3.63 -7.52 -16.79
C GLN A 176 2.82 -6.32 -17.32
N ASN A 177 1.79 -5.87 -16.60
CA ASN A 177 1.11 -4.61 -16.91
C ASN A 177 2.01 -3.39 -16.69
N GLN A 178 1.56 -2.23 -17.17
CA GLN A 178 2.23 -0.96 -16.89
C GLN A 178 1.81 -0.44 -15.52
N PHE A 179 2.79 -0.17 -14.65
CA PHE A 179 2.55 0.34 -13.30
C PHE A 179 3.05 1.78 -13.15
N ALA A 180 2.33 2.58 -12.37
CA ALA A 180 2.71 3.96 -12.06
C ALA A 180 3.84 3.98 -11.02
N GLY A 181 4.95 4.67 -11.32
CA GLY A 181 6.04 4.88 -10.37
C GLY A 181 6.56 3.60 -9.73
N THR A 182 6.49 3.53 -8.40
CA THR A 182 6.91 2.37 -7.60
C THR A 182 5.78 1.37 -7.32
N SER A 183 4.60 1.49 -7.96
CA SER A 183 3.43 0.67 -7.62
C SER A 183 3.68 -0.84 -7.73
N VAL A 184 4.42 -1.31 -8.73
CA VAL A 184 4.78 -2.75 -8.83
C VAL A 184 5.66 -3.21 -7.67
N LEU A 185 6.56 -2.35 -7.19
CA LEU A 185 7.37 -2.62 -6.00
C LEU A 185 6.49 -2.62 -4.74
N GLN A 186 5.56 -1.68 -4.63
CA GLN A 186 4.60 -1.62 -3.53
C GLN A 186 3.69 -2.86 -3.48
N VAL A 187 3.30 -3.43 -4.63
CA VAL A 187 2.55 -4.70 -4.69
C VAL A 187 3.32 -5.81 -3.97
N VAL A 188 4.58 -6.05 -4.34
CA VAL A 188 5.36 -7.14 -3.74
C VAL A 188 5.72 -6.87 -2.28
N ILE A 189 6.02 -5.62 -1.92
CA ILE A 189 6.26 -5.23 -0.53
C ILE A 189 5.00 -5.47 0.30
N GLY A 190 3.84 -4.99 -0.15
CA GLY A 190 2.57 -5.14 0.53
C GLY A 190 2.22 -6.61 0.75
N LEU A 191 2.28 -7.44 -0.30
CA LEU A 191 1.98 -8.87 -0.20
C LEU A 191 2.86 -9.62 0.82
N VAL A 192 4.14 -9.27 0.93
CA VAL A 192 5.07 -9.93 1.86
C VAL A 192 4.98 -9.36 3.28
N THR A 193 4.89 -8.05 3.42
CA THR A 193 4.77 -7.39 4.73
C THR A 193 3.44 -7.72 5.42
N GLN A 194 2.39 -7.97 4.63
CA GLN A 194 1.11 -8.46 5.12
C GLN A 194 1.02 -9.99 5.13
N GLU A 195 2.11 -10.73 4.94
CA GLU A 195 2.14 -12.20 5.04
C GLU A 195 1.08 -12.90 4.16
N ILE A 196 0.74 -12.29 3.02
CA ILE A 196 -0.12 -12.91 2.01
C ILE A 196 0.75 -13.86 1.18
N PHE A 197 1.96 -13.40 0.83
CA PHE A 197 3.02 -14.18 0.19
C PHE A 197 4.23 -14.27 1.12
N THR A 198 4.94 -15.38 1.05
CA THR A 198 6.29 -15.54 1.58
C THR A 198 7.33 -15.03 0.58
N LEU A 199 8.58 -14.90 1.02
CA LEU A 199 9.70 -14.62 0.09
C LEU A 199 9.88 -15.74 -0.93
N ASP A 200 9.62 -16.99 -0.52
CA ASP A 200 9.71 -18.16 -1.39
C ASP A 200 8.61 -18.15 -2.45
N ASP A 201 7.37 -17.78 -2.09
CA ASP A 201 6.29 -17.56 -3.06
C ASP A 201 6.74 -16.57 -4.15
N LEU A 202 7.38 -15.46 -3.78
CA LEU A 202 7.84 -14.45 -4.75
C LEU A 202 8.98 -14.92 -5.66
N SER A 203 9.81 -15.86 -5.20
CA SER A 203 10.92 -16.38 -6.00
C SER A 203 10.45 -16.99 -7.33
N ALA A 204 9.24 -17.57 -7.34
CA ALA A 204 8.60 -18.13 -8.53
C ALA A 204 8.30 -17.08 -9.60
N PHE A 205 8.18 -15.79 -9.23
CA PHE A 205 7.87 -14.69 -10.16
C PHE A 205 9.09 -13.86 -10.56
N SER A 206 10.30 -14.27 -10.16
CA SER A 206 11.55 -13.55 -10.46
C SER A 206 11.80 -13.29 -11.95
N ALA A 207 11.24 -14.12 -12.84
CA ALA A 207 11.35 -13.95 -14.29
C ALA A 207 10.57 -12.75 -14.85
N VAL A 208 9.47 -12.36 -14.19
CA VAL A 208 8.56 -11.27 -14.61
C VAL A 208 8.72 -10.00 -13.80
N LEU A 209 9.38 -10.06 -12.64
CA LEU A 209 9.70 -8.88 -11.84
C LEU A 209 10.84 -8.05 -12.46
N PRO A 210 10.92 -6.74 -12.17
CA PRO A 210 12.02 -5.91 -12.64
C PRO A 210 13.40 -6.49 -12.26
N LYS A 211 14.24 -6.75 -13.25
CA LYS A 211 15.58 -7.37 -13.07
C LYS A 211 16.66 -6.39 -12.59
N HIS A 212 16.30 -5.14 -12.34
CA HIS A 212 17.26 -4.11 -11.95
C HIS A 212 17.74 -4.31 -10.51
N HIS A 213 19.04 -4.26 -10.25
CA HIS A 213 19.62 -4.46 -8.91
C HIS A 213 19.01 -3.51 -7.85
N GLY A 214 18.75 -2.26 -8.24
CA GLY A 214 18.07 -1.27 -7.39
C GLY A 214 16.67 -1.69 -6.95
N TYR A 215 15.88 -2.35 -7.80
CA TYR A 215 14.55 -2.86 -7.43
C TYR A 215 14.67 -3.91 -6.33
N LYS A 216 15.55 -4.89 -6.53
CA LYS A 216 15.78 -5.97 -5.56
C LYS A 216 16.22 -5.44 -4.20
N ARG A 217 17.19 -4.50 -4.19
CA ARG A 217 17.65 -3.84 -2.96
C ARG A 217 16.50 -3.15 -2.22
N LEU A 218 15.70 -2.33 -2.91
CA LEU A 218 14.59 -1.60 -2.30
C LEU A 218 13.54 -2.55 -1.70
N PHE A 219 13.23 -3.65 -2.38
CA PHE A 219 12.33 -4.67 -1.86
C PHE A 219 12.87 -5.31 -0.56
N GLU A 220 14.12 -5.74 -0.56
CA GLU A 220 14.76 -6.39 0.59
C GLU A 220 14.86 -5.43 1.80
N ASP A 221 15.25 -4.18 1.55
CA ASP A 221 15.36 -3.14 2.58
C ASP A 221 13.98 -2.78 3.17
N ALA A 222 12.93 -2.76 2.36
CA ALA A 222 11.58 -2.43 2.81
C ALA A 222 11.00 -3.52 3.70
N VAL A 223 11.10 -4.78 3.26
CA VAL A 223 10.63 -5.94 4.04
C VAL A 223 11.38 -6.06 5.35
N ARG A 224 12.72 -5.86 5.35
CA ARG A 224 13.53 -5.88 6.56
C ARG A 224 13.11 -4.78 7.54
N SER A 225 13.05 -3.53 7.05
CA SER A 225 12.70 -2.38 7.89
C SER A 225 11.29 -2.48 8.48
N TYR A 226 10.32 -3.00 7.73
CA TYR A 226 8.97 -3.24 8.24
C TYR A 226 8.93 -4.26 9.37
N LYS A 227 9.63 -5.40 9.21
CA LYS A 227 9.69 -6.46 10.24
C LYS A 227 10.37 -5.98 11.52
N GLU A 228 11.44 -5.19 11.39
CA GLU A 228 12.12 -4.58 12.54
C GLU A 228 11.18 -3.67 13.34
N ARG A 229 10.41 -2.80 12.67
CA ARG A 229 9.42 -1.93 13.33
C ARG A 229 8.28 -2.71 14.00
N LYS A 230 7.72 -3.73 13.34
CA LYS A 230 6.68 -4.58 13.94
C LYS A 230 7.19 -5.32 15.17
N SER A 231 8.43 -5.82 15.14
CA SER A 231 9.03 -6.54 16.28
C SER A 231 9.34 -5.60 17.45
N GLY A 232 9.84 -4.38 17.17
CA GLY A 232 10.09 -3.36 18.19
C GLY A 232 8.81 -2.91 18.92
N ASN A 233 7.73 -2.68 18.18
CA ASN A 233 6.44 -2.30 18.77
C ASN A 233 5.85 -3.41 19.67
N VAL A 234 6.06 -4.69 19.31
CA VAL A 234 5.62 -5.82 20.14
C VAL A 234 6.42 -5.87 21.45
N ALA A 235 7.73 -5.63 21.42
CA ALA A 235 8.57 -5.59 22.61
C ALA A 235 8.17 -4.45 23.57
N GLU A 236 7.91 -3.24 23.05
CA GLU A 236 7.48 -2.10 23.86
C GLU A 236 6.10 -2.31 24.52
N HIS A 237 5.16 -2.94 23.82
CA HIS A 237 3.84 -3.28 24.39
C HIS A 237 3.91 -4.38 25.46
N VAL A 238 4.82 -5.36 25.32
CA VAL A 238 5.04 -6.39 26.35
C VAL A 238 5.65 -5.77 27.61
N GLU A 239 6.66 -4.89 27.48
CA GLU A 239 7.27 -4.21 28.62
C GLU A 239 6.29 -3.27 29.35
N GLN A 240 5.40 -2.58 28.63
CA GLN A 240 4.37 -1.75 29.25
C GLN A 240 3.33 -2.59 30.01
N ASN A 241 2.91 -3.73 29.46
CA ASN A 241 1.99 -4.64 30.14
C ASN A 241 2.62 -5.30 31.37
N ASP A 242 3.91 -5.64 31.34
CA ASP A 242 4.62 -6.18 32.51
C ASP A 242 4.81 -5.15 33.61
N LYS A 243 4.97 -3.86 33.27
CA LYS A 243 5.00 -2.75 34.25
C LYS A 243 3.62 -2.48 34.88
N VAL A 244 2.54 -2.62 34.11
CA VAL A 244 1.16 -2.50 34.63
C VAL A 244 0.81 -3.71 35.51
N ALA A 245 1.22 -4.93 35.14
CA ALA A 245 1.01 -6.12 35.95
C ALA A 245 1.81 -6.10 37.28
N ASN A 246 2.99 -5.48 37.30
CA ASN A 246 3.81 -5.33 38.52
C ASN A 246 3.50 -4.08 39.36
N SER A 247 2.57 -3.22 38.94
CA SER A 247 2.15 -2.04 39.72
C SER A 247 0.81 -2.21 40.42
N GLY A 248 0.36 -3.47 40.61
CA GLY A 248 -0.84 -3.83 41.36
C GLY A 248 -0.96 -3.07 42.68
N GLN A 249 -1.73 -1.98 42.65
CA GLN A 249 -2.17 -1.24 43.82
C GLN A 249 -3.02 -2.19 44.66
N SER A 250 -2.62 -2.38 45.92
CA SER A 250 -3.41 -3.06 46.94
C SER A 250 -4.74 -2.34 47.13
N PHE A 251 -5.84 -2.94 46.67
CA PHE A 251 -7.17 -2.53 47.08
C PHE A 251 -7.41 -2.97 48.52
N ASP A 252 -7.27 -2.03 49.46
CA ASP A 252 -7.72 -2.19 50.83
C ASP A 252 -9.24 -2.44 50.86
N ARG A 253 -9.63 -3.56 51.46
CA ARG A 253 -11.04 -3.85 51.77
C ARG A 253 -11.48 -2.99 52.96
N PRO A 254 -12.64 -2.32 52.92
CA PRO A 254 -13.14 -1.61 54.08
C PRO A 254 -13.62 -2.60 55.15
N GLN A 255 -13.14 -2.41 56.38
CA GLN A 255 -13.60 -3.12 57.57
C GLN A 255 -15.03 -2.68 57.92
N THR A 256 -15.94 -3.65 58.01
CA THR A 256 -17.25 -3.51 58.64
C THR A 256 -17.12 -3.22 60.13
N VAL A 257 -17.68 -2.09 60.56
CA VAL A 257 -17.85 -1.70 61.97
C VAL A 257 -19.11 -2.37 62.52
N GLN A 258 -18.99 -3.05 63.67
CA GLN A 258 -20.09 -3.38 64.58
C GLN A 258 -20.29 -2.25 65.58
#